data_AF-G4FAE3-F1
#
_entry.id   AF-G4FAE3-F1
#
_cell.length_a   1.000
_cell.length_b   1.000
_cell.length_c   1.000
_cell.angle_alpha   90.00
_cell.angle_beta   90.00
_cell.angle_gamma   90.00
#
_symmetry.space_group_name_H-M   'P 1'
#
loop_
_entity.id
_entity.type
_entity.pdbx_description
1 polymer ?
#
loop_
_entity_poly.entity_id
_entity_poly.type
_entity_poly.pdbx_seq_one_letter_code
_entity_poly.pdbx_strand_id
1 'polypeptide(L)'
;MIHQRGFSLIEALIALVVLSVGLLGVAAMQLKALQSANAGYQRSVASVAAVDAYERLWATLQPGNNCDVIVVDEVQEKWRDQWLNNDDSPLRNALEAQSIIDQASDDRCQFTVTLALSNDDNDKLDYFFRLPNLEVLP
;
A
#
# COMPACT_ATOMS: atom_id res chain seq x y z
N MET A 1 14.09 -52.95 40.78
CA MET A 1 14.80 -52.86 39.49
C MET A 1 13.83 -52.37 38.43
N ILE A 2 13.97 -51.12 37.98
CA ILE A 2 13.13 -50.54 36.93
C ILE A 2 13.64 -51.09 35.59
N HIS A 3 12.82 -51.87 34.89
CA HIS A 3 13.16 -52.40 33.56
C HIS A 3 13.07 -51.28 32.52
N GLN A 4 14.19 -50.98 31.86
CA GLN A 4 14.26 -50.00 30.79
C GLN A 4 13.60 -50.57 29.53
N ARG A 5 12.41 -50.07 29.19
CA ARG A 5 11.71 -50.44 27.94
C ARG A 5 12.44 -49.73 26.79
N GLY A 6 13.10 -50.49 25.92
CA GLY A 6 13.79 -49.94 24.75
C GLY A 6 12.79 -49.33 23.75
N PHE A 7 13.20 -48.23 23.11
CA PHE A 7 12.46 -47.59 22.02
C PHE A 7 12.31 -48.57 20.85
N SER A 8 11.10 -48.69 20.30
CA SER A 8 10.89 -49.44 19.06
C SER A 8 11.24 -48.57 17.85
N LEU A 9 11.82 -49.15 16.79
CA LEU A 9 12.15 -48.42 15.54
C LEU A 9 10.92 -47.74 14.94
N ILE A 10 9.74 -48.37 15.08
CA ILE A 10 8.47 -47.80 14.60
C ILE A 10 8.08 -46.52 15.35
N GLU A 11 8.42 -46.41 16.63
CA GLU A 11 8.11 -45.24 17.46
C GLU A 11 8.94 -44.02 17.01
N ALA A 12 10.22 -44.24 16.72
CA ALA A 12 11.09 -43.20 16.15
C ALA A 12 10.63 -42.75 14.75
N LEU A 13 10.18 -43.68 13.90
CA LEU A 13 9.63 -43.34 12.58
C LEU A 13 8.34 -42.54 12.68
N ILE A 14 7.43 -42.92 13.58
CA ILE A 14 6.20 -42.16 13.83
C ILE A 14 6.53 -40.75 14.35
N ALA A 15 7.47 -40.64 15.30
CA ALA A 15 7.91 -39.34 15.81
C ALA A 15 8.48 -38.44 14.70
N LEU A 16 9.29 -39.00 13.79
CA LEU A 16 9.85 -38.27 12.66
C LEU A 16 8.77 -37.80 11.66
N VAL A 17 7.74 -38.61 11.42
CA VAL A 17 6.59 -38.24 10.58
C VAL A 17 5.77 -37.11 11.23
N VAL A 18 5.47 -37.23 12.53
CA VAL A 18 4.73 -36.19 13.26
C VAL A 18 5.52 -34.87 13.27
N LEU A 19 6.83 -34.95 13.51
CA LEU A 19 7.73 -33.78 13.50
C LEU A 19 7.79 -33.14 12.12
N SER A 20 7.94 -33.92 11.05
CA SER A 20 8.04 -33.38 9.68
C SER A 20 6.75 -32.66 9.27
N VAL A 21 5.58 -33.23 9.59
CA VAL A 21 4.29 -32.58 9.38
C VAL A 21 4.17 -31.29 10.20
N GLY A 22 4.62 -31.31 11.46
CA GLY A 22 4.66 -30.12 12.30
C GLY A 22 5.51 -28.99 11.72
N LEU A 23 6.72 -29.30 11.23
CA LEU A 23 7.61 -28.32 10.60
C LEU A 23 7.03 -27.75 9.30
N LEU A 24 6.36 -28.56 8.48
CA LEU A 24 5.66 -28.07 7.28
C LEU A 24 4.53 -27.09 7.65
N GLY A 25 3.81 -27.35 8.75
CA GLY A 25 2.80 -26.43 9.28
C GLY A 25 3.40 -25.07 9.66
N VAL A 26 4.55 -25.06 10.34
CA VAL A 26 5.26 -23.82 10.70
C VAL A 26 5.75 -23.08 9.46
N ALA A 27 6.33 -23.79 8.48
CA ALA A 27 6.78 -23.18 7.23
C ALA A 27 5.61 -22.52 6.45
N ALA A 28 4.45 -23.18 6.38
CA ALA A 28 3.27 -22.60 5.76
C ALA A 28 2.78 -21.33 6.48
N MET A 29 2.84 -21.30 7.82
CA MET A 29 2.52 -20.11 8.61
C MET A 29 3.53 -18.98 8.36
N GLN A 30 4.82 -19.28 8.25
CA GLN A 30 5.86 -18.29 7.93
C GLN A 30 5.62 -17.65 6.56
N LEU A 31 5.27 -18.45 5.54
CA LEU A 31 4.94 -17.91 4.21
C LEU A 31 3.74 -16.97 4.26
N LYS A 32 2.68 -17.32 5.00
CA LYS A 32 1.52 -16.43 5.19
C LYS A 32 1.89 -15.15 5.92
N ALA A 33 2.75 -15.24 6.95
CA ALA A 33 3.24 -14.07 7.66
C ALA A 33 4.01 -13.13 6.72
N LEU A 34 4.91 -13.67 5.88
CA LEU A 34 5.63 -12.88 4.87
C LEU A 34 4.68 -12.20 3.87
N GLN A 35 3.67 -12.92 3.38
CA GLN A 35 2.65 -12.34 2.50
C GLN A 35 1.91 -11.17 3.17
N SER A 36 1.50 -11.33 4.43
CA SER A 36 0.84 -10.25 5.19
C SER A 36 1.75 -9.05 5.45
N ALA A 37 3.03 -9.30 5.76
CA ALA A 37 4.01 -8.24 5.96
C ALA A 37 4.26 -7.45 4.67
N ASN A 38 4.36 -8.15 3.54
CA ASN A 38 4.52 -7.52 2.24
C ASN A 38 3.28 -6.69 1.84
N ALA A 39 2.07 -7.19 2.10
CA ALA A 39 0.84 -6.41 1.88
C ALA A 39 0.81 -5.15 2.76
N GLY A 40 1.18 -5.27 4.03
CA GLY A 40 1.32 -4.11 4.93
C GLY A 40 2.34 -3.09 4.43
N TYR A 41 3.50 -3.56 3.96
CA TYR A 41 4.53 -2.71 3.37
C TYR A 41 4.02 -1.93 2.16
N GLN A 42 3.33 -2.58 1.23
CA GLN A 42 2.75 -1.91 0.05
C GLN A 42 1.75 -0.82 0.45
N ARG A 43 0.89 -1.06 1.45
CA ARG A 43 -0.03 -0.03 1.98
C ARG A 43 0.70 1.14 2.64
N SER A 44 1.80 0.88 3.35
CA SER A 44 2.65 1.94 3.89
C SER A 44 3.28 2.79 2.79
N VAL A 45 3.82 2.16 1.73
CA VAL A 45 4.37 2.89 0.58
C VAL A 45 3.28 3.70 -0.14
N ALA A 46 2.08 3.14 -0.29
CA ALA A 46 0.93 3.86 -0.88
C ALA A 46 0.57 5.12 -0.07
N SER A 47 0.63 5.06 1.26
CA SER A 47 0.41 6.25 2.10
C SER A 47 1.45 7.34 1.87
N VAL A 48 2.71 6.97 1.64
CA VAL A 48 3.78 7.93 1.29
C VAL A 48 3.51 8.52 -0.09
N ALA A 49 3.08 7.70 -1.06
CA ALA A 49 2.71 8.17 -2.38
C ALA A 49 1.54 9.18 -2.34
N ALA A 50 0.55 8.95 -1.49
CA ALA A 50 -0.57 9.87 -1.29
C ALA A 50 -0.13 11.21 -0.68
N VAL A 51 0.81 11.18 0.29
CA VAL A 51 1.40 12.39 0.85
C VAL A 51 2.20 13.16 -0.20
N ASP A 52 2.99 12.49 -1.04
CA ASP A 52 3.73 13.13 -2.14
C ASP A 52 2.77 13.77 -3.17
N ALA A 53 1.64 13.13 -3.48
CA ALA A 53 0.59 13.73 -4.30
C ALA A 53 0.06 15.03 -3.68
N TYR A 54 -0.25 15.01 -2.39
CA TYR A 54 -0.69 16.20 -1.65
C TYR A 54 0.36 17.32 -1.66
N GLU A 55 1.63 16.99 -1.44
CA GLU A 55 2.73 17.96 -1.46
C GLU A 55 2.89 18.62 -2.84
N ARG A 56 2.70 17.87 -3.93
CA ARG A 56 2.72 18.43 -5.30
C ARG A 56 1.55 19.37 -5.57
N LEU A 57 0.35 19.01 -5.09
CA LEU A 57 -0.83 19.88 -5.17
C LEU A 57 -0.57 21.17 -4.39
N TRP A 58 -0.02 21.05 -3.17
CA TRP A 58 0.33 22.21 -2.34
C TRP A 58 1.43 23.07 -2.95
N ALA A 59 2.45 22.47 -3.58
CA ALA A 59 3.52 23.19 -4.27
C ALA A 59 3.02 24.00 -5.49
N THR A 60 1.88 23.62 -6.05
CA THR A 60 1.23 24.35 -7.15
C THR A 60 0.48 25.60 -6.65
N LEU A 61 0.15 25.66 -5.35
CA LEU A 61 -0.51 26.84 -4.78
C LEU A 61 0.44 28.04 -4.77
N GLN A 62 0.09 29.06 -5.56
CA GLN A 62 0.79 30.34 -5.58
C GLN A 62 0.05 31.36 -4.70
N PRO A 63 0.77 32.28 -4.04
CA PRO A 63 0.14 33.40 -3.34
C PRO A 63 -0.72 34.23 -4.30
N GLY A 64 -2.01 34.38 -3.99
CA GLY A 64 -2.98 35.12 -4.80
C GLY A 64 -3.85 34.26 -5.73
N ASN A 65 -3.60 32.95 -5.82
CA ASN A 65 -4.46 31.99 -6.50
C ASN A 65 -5.09 31.04 -5.48
N ASN A 66 -6.32 30.58 -5.77
CA ASN A 66 -7.04 29.60 -4.97
C ASN A 66 -6.92 28.20 -5.58
N CYS A 67 -7.55 27.21 -4.95
CA CYS A 67 -7.52 25.82 -5.41
C CYS A 67 -8.23 25.59 -6.77
N ASP A 68 -9.01 26.56 -7.26
CA ASP A 68 -9.71 26.42 -8.55
C ASP A 68 -8.75 26.35 -9.73
N VAL A 69 -7.58 26.99 -9.60
CA VAL A 69 -6.57 27.13 -10.66
C VAL A 69 -5.64 25.90 -10.72
N ILE A 70 -5.71 24.98 -9.76
CA ILE A 70 -4.89 23.77 -9.77
C ILE A 70 -5.35 22.86 -10.90
N VAL A 71 -4.46 22.64 -11.88
CA VAL A 71 -4.65 21.67 -12.96
C VAL A 71 -4.18 20.31 -12.46
N VAL A 72 -5.14 19.49 -12.01
CA VAL A 72 -4.85 18.18 -11.39
C VAL A 72 -4.21 17.20 -12.38
N ASP A 73 -4.57 17.27 -13.66
CA ASP A 73 -4.06 16.36 -14.69
C ASP A 73 -2.53 16.38 -14.80
N GLU A 74 -1.91 17.56 -14.75
CA GLU A 74 -0.44 17.71 -14.83
C GLU A 74 0.27 17.12 -13.60
N VAL A 75 -0.34 17.32 -12.41
CA VAL A 75 0.18 16.78 -11.16
C VAL A 75 0.03 15.25 -11.16
N GLN A 76 -1.13 14.76 -11.59
CA GLN A 76 -1.45 13.35 -11.67
C GLN A 76 -0.52 12.61 -12.63
N GLU A 77 -0.25 13.17 -13.82
CA GLU A 77 0.66 12.55 -14.78
C GLU A 77 2.06 12.36 -14.20
N LYS A 78 2.65 13.43 -13.63
CA LYS A 78 3.99 13.36 -13.01
C LYS A 78 4.04 12.44 -11.80
N TRP A 79 2.98 12.43 -11.00
CA TRP A 79 2.87 11.55 -9.85
C TRP A 79 2.77 10.07 -10.26
N ARG A 80 1.91 9.75 -11.24
CA ARG A 80 1.78 8.40 -11.81
C ARG A 80 3.09 7.92 -12.41
N ASP A 81 3.81 8.80 -13.12
CA ASP A 81 5.10 8.47 -13.71
C ASP A 81 6.13 8.02 -12.66
N GLN A 82 6.25 8.79 -11.58
CA GLN A 82 7.18 8.47 -10.49
C GLN A 82 6.78 7.22 -9.70
N TRP A 83 5.50 7.07 -9.38
CA TRP A 83 5.06 6.06 -8.41
C TRP A 83 4.59 4.75 -9.05
N LEU A 84 4.14 4.76 -10.32
CA LEU A 84 3.37 3.66 -10.92
C LEU A 84 3.88 3.20 -12.30
N ASN A 85 4.52 4.08 -13.08
CA ASN A 85 4.80 3.81 -14.51
C ASN A 85 6.28 3.50 -14.83
N ASN A 86 7.17 3.51 -13.83
CA ASN A 86 8.61 3.28 -14.04
C ASN A 86 9.05 1.87 -13.58
N ASP A 87 10.10 1.31 -14.19
CA ASP A 87 10.76 0.06 -13.77
C ASP A 87 11.25 0.13 -12.31
N ASP A 88 11.58 1.33 -11.84
CA ASP A 88 11.97 1.63 -10.45
C ASP A 88 10.79 2.06 -9.56
N SER A 89 9.55 1.91 -10.03
CA SER A 89 8.37 2.28 -9.26
C SER A 89 8.34 1.54 -7.91
N PRO A 90 8.22 2.27 -6.78
CA PRO A 90 8.16 1.64 -5.47
C PRO A 90 6.86 0.84 -5.28
N LEU A 91 5.81 1.14 -6.04
CA LEU A 91 4.52 0.44 -6.05
C LEU A 91 4.41 -0.54 -7.24
N ARG A 92 5.19 -1.62 -7.19
CA ARG A 92 5.40 -2.59 -8.29
C ARG A 92 4.15 -3.26 -8.87
N ASN A 93 3.00 -3.20 -8.21
CA ASN A 93 1.76 -3.85 -8.65
C ASN A 93 0.56 -2.90 -8.68
N ALA A 94 0.78 -1.61 -8.44
CA ALA A 94 -0.32 -0.67 -8.42
C ALA A 94 -0.87 -0.44 -9.83
N LEU A 95 -2.19 -0.29 -9.92
CA LEU A 95 -2.90 -0.10 -11.17
C LEU A 95 -2.94 1.38 -11.50
N GLU A 96 -2.08 1.77 -12.44
CA GLU A 96 -1.94 3.15 -12.89
C GLU A 96 -3.26 3.75 -13.40
N ALA A 97 -4.07 2.97 -14.13
CA ALA A 97 -5.35 3.43 -14.68
C ALA A 97 -6.47 3.58 -13.64
N GLN A 98 -6.30 2.99 -12.44
CA GLN A 98 -7.28 3.07 -11.34
C GLN A 98 -6.77 3.94 -10.18
N SER A 99 -5.54 4.43 -10.26
CA SER A 99 -4.94 5.29 -9.24
C SER A 99 -4.99 6.74 -9.73
N ILE A 100 -5.83 7.54 -9.07
CA ILE A 100 -6.22 8.86 -9.55
C ILE A 100 -6.16 9.89 -8.43
N ILE A 101 -5.98 11.15 -8.81
CA ILE A 101 -6.14 12.32 -7.97
C ILE A 101 -7.39 13.01 -8.45
N ASP A 102 -8.45 12.97 -7.66
CA ASP A 102 -9.70 13.66 -7.93
C ASP A 102 -9.82 14.92 -7.08
N GLN A 103 -10.44 15.95 -7.65
CA GLN A 103 -10.81 17.17 -6.96
C GLN A 103 -12.32 17.21 -6.78
N ALA A 104 -12.79 17.51 -5.56
CA ALA A 104 -14.22 17.54 -5.29
C ALA A 104 -14.89 18.69 -6.04
N SER A 105 -16.08 18.42 -6.60
CA SER A 105 -16.87 19.40 -7.34
C SER A 105 -17.42 20.51 -6.44
N ASP A 106 -17.80 20.17 -5.21
CA ASP A 106 -18.43 21.08 -4.26
C ASP A 106 -17.42 21.94 -3.49
N ASP A 107 -16.23 21.39 -3.23
CA ASP A 107 -15.13 22.08 -2.54
C ASP A 107 -13.85 21.84 -3.35
N ARG A 108 -13.50 22.80 -4.20
CA ARG A 108 -12.34 22.71 -5.08
C ARG A 108 -11.01 22.67 -4.31
N CYS A 109 -11.01 22.93 -3.00
CA CYS A 109 -9.83 22.73 -2.15
C CYS A 109 -9.75 21.33 -1.53
N GLN A 110 -10.73 20.46 -1.79
CA GLN A 110 -10.74 19.08 -1.33
C GLN A 110 -10.30 18.13 -2.46
N PHE A 111 -9.34 17.27 -2.13
CA PHE A 111 -8.74 16.31 -3.05
C PHE A 111 -8.84 14.91 -2.47
N THR A 112 -9.11 13.94 -3.33
CA THR A 112 -9.10 12.52 -3.00
C THR A 112 -8.01 11.86 -3.84
N VAL A 113 -7.01 11.27 -3.19
CA VAL A 113 -6.00 10.45 -3.85
C VAL A 113 -6.40 9.00 -3.65
N THR A 114 -6.74 8.32 -4.74
CA THR A 114 -7.08 6.91 -4.75
C THR A 114 -5.90 6.12 -5.29
N LEU A 115 -5.44 5.12 -4.54
CA LEU A 115 -4.41 4.17 -4.96
C LEU A 115 -5.00 2.76 -5.04
N ALA A 116 -4.95 2.14 -6.21
CA ALA A 116 -5.38 0.76 -6.40
C ALA A 116 -4.17 -0.18 -6.44
N LEU A 117 -3.99 -1.02 -5.42
CA LEU A 117 -2.85 -1.94 -5.32
C LEU A 117 -3.09 -3.29 -6.00
N SER A 118 -4.32 -3.55 -6.42
CA SER A 118 -4.79 -4.77 -7.09
C SER A 118 -6.07 -4.46 -7.86
N ASN A 119 -6.56 -5.42 -8.66
CA ASN A 119 -7.87 -5.33 -9.31
C ASN A 119 -9.05 -5.54 -8.34
N ASP A 120 -8.76 -5.90 -7.09
CA ASP A 120 -9.76 -6.03 -6.03
C ASP A 120 -10.11 -4.65 -5.45
N ASP A 121 -11.39 -4.33 -5.37
CA ASP A 121 -11.87 -3.09 -4.77
C ASP A 121 -11.46 -2.96 -3.29
N ASN A 122 -11.23 -4.06 -2.58
CA ASN A 122 -10.77 -4.05 -1.19
C ASN A 122 -9.32 -3.57 -1.03
N ASP A 123 -8.56 -3.53 -2.11
CA ASP A 123 -7.17 -3.05 -2.15
C ASP A 123 -7.05 -1.65 -2.76
N LYS A 124 -8.18 -0.92 -2.83
CA LYS A 124 -8.22 0.52 -3.10
C LYS A 124 -8.08 1.29 -1.80
N LEU A 125 -7.21 2.29 -1.81
CA LEU A 125 -6.91 3.13 -0.66
C LEU A 125 -7.22 4.57 -1.03
N ASP A 126 -8.23 5.14 -0.36
CA ASP A 126 -8.64 6.52 -0.56
C ASP A 126 -8.07 7.40 0.55
N TYR A 127 -7.36 8.45 0.14
CA TYR A 127 -6.79 9.46 1.03
C TYR A 127 -7.41 10.81 0.75
N PHE A 128 -8.03 11.39 1.77
CA PHE A 128 -8.71 12.68 1.67
C PHE A 128 -7.82 13.78 2.21
N PHE A 129 -7.59 14.80 1.39
CA PHE A 129 -6.82 15.98 1.76
C PHE A 129 -7.63 17.24 1.49
N ARG A 130 -7.41 18.26 2.31
CA ARG A 130 -7.94 19.60 2.08
C ARG A 130 -6.80 20.61 2.13
N LEU A 131 -6.69 21.42 1.08
CA LEU A 131 -5.77 22.53 1.00
C LEU A 131 -6.39 23.79 1.64
N PRO A 132 -5.57 24.71 2.19
CA PRO A 132 -6.09 25.99 2.66
C PRO A 132 -6.56 26.84 1.47
N ASN A 133 -7.71 27.50 1.64
CA ASN A 133 -8.15 28.51 0.68
C ASN A 133 -7.39 29.82 0.95
N LEU A 134 -6.50 30.19 0.04
CA LEU A 134 -5.76 31.44 0.13
C LEU A 134 -6.64 32.57 -0.42
N GLU A 135 -7.36 33.26 0.46
CA GLU A 135 -8.06 34.48 0.08
C GLU A 135 -7.04 35.52 -0.40
N VAL A 136 -7.33 36.17 -1.53
CA VAL A 136 -6.53 37.29 -2.03
C VAL A 136 -6.65 38.42 -1.01
N LEU A 137 -5.62 38.61 -0.19
CA LEU A 137 -5.55 39.76 0.70
C LEU A 137 -5.60 41.05 -0.15
N PRO A 138 -6.47 42.03 0.19
CA PRO A 138 -6.66 43.26 -0.58
C PRO A 138 -5.44 44.18 -0.56
#